data_AF-A0A817C1L4-F1
#
_entry.id   AF-A0A817C1L4-F1
#
_cell.length_a   1.000
_cell.length_b   1.000
_cell.length_c   1.000
_cell.angle_alpha   90.00
_cell.angle_beta   90.00
_cell.angle_gamma   90.00
#
_symmetry.space_group_name_H-M   'P 1'
#
loop_
_entity.id
_entity.type
_entity.pdbx_description
1 polymer ?
#
loop_
_entity_poly.entity_id
_entity_poly.type
_entity_poly.pdbx_seq_one_letter_code
_entity_poly.pdbx_strand_id
1 'polypeptide(L)'
;MLSRLVLTNDIVRRWSKSRDPNQIDPIIYSSEPTITLKKWTDAYHFAKSSKLVLQIPSSRKGAIDYYIPAGEAQHITQHDIQKYKKKTWNSFDQFKILQFGIWKVTLSNDGTEWKSDTCNCSNFFKEFICKHVIGMAIRLKSCKPPPSPKDIALGQKRKRGRPRKATTTLLT
;
A
#
# COMPACT_ATOMS: atom_id res chain seq x y z
N MET A 1 10.97 24.13 -43.82
CA MET A 1 10.92 22.78 -43.22
C MET A 1 11.80 22.63 -41.95
N LEU A 2 12.09 23.71 -41.20
CA LEU A 2 12.97 23.70 -40.01
C LEU A 2 12.22 23.83 -38.67
N SER A 3 10.90 23.91 -38.68
CA SER A 3 10.11 24.39 -37.53
C SER A 3 9.90 23.36 -36.41
N ARG A 4 9.90 22.05 -36.71
CA ARG A 4 9.64 21.02 -35.68
C ARG A 4 10.85 20.70 -34.81
N LEU A 5 12.04 20.62 -35.38
CA LEU A 5 13.28 20.32 -34.65
C LEU A 5 13.67 21.43 -33.66
N VAL A 6 13.44 22.69 -34.03
CA VAL A 6 13.68 23.84 -33.15
C VAL A 6 12.70 23.83 -31.97
N LEU A 7 11.42 23.56 -32.24
CA LEU A 7 10.37 23.50 -31.21
C LEU A 7 10.64 22.38 -30.20
N THR A 8 10.99 21.17 -30.65
CA THR A 8 11.27 20.06 -29.74
C THR A 8 12.52 20.31 -28.90
N ASN A 9 13.57 20.89 -29.50
CA ASN A 9 14.79 21.23 -28.76
C ASN A 9 14.53 22.30 -27.70
N ASP A 10 13.70 23.30 -27.99
CA ASP A 10 13.31 24.32 -27.01
C ASP A 10 12.48 23.77 -25.85
N ILE A 11 11.59 22.80 -26.11
CA ILE A 11 10.81 22.12 -25.07
C ILE A 11 11.75 21.31 -24.17
N VAL A 12 12.62 20.49 -24.76
CA VAL A 12 13.59 19.67 -24.00
C VAL A 12 14.52 20.56 -23.20
N ARG A 13 15.04 21.65 -23.80
CA ARG A 13 15.96 22.57 -23.12
C ARG A 13 15.29 23.31 -21.96
N ARG A 14 14.03 23.75 -22.12
CA ARG A 14 13.26 24.33 -21.01
C ARG A 14 13.03 23.31 -19.91
N TRP A 15 12.66 22.10 -20.29
CA TRP A 15 12.46 21.00 -19.35
C TRP A 15 13.72 20.68 -18.55
N SER A 16 14.87 20.56 -19.20
CA SER A 16 16.14 20.29 -18.53
C SER A 16 16.56 21.43 -17.62
N LYS A 17 16.45 22.69 -18.07
CA LYS A 17 16.81 23.88 -17.26
C LYS A 17 15.96 23.99 -15.99
N SER A 18 14.64 23.85 -16.11
CA SER A 18 13.71 23.94 -14.97
C SER A 18 13.93 22.87 -13.89
N ARG A 19 14.72 21.84 -14.18
CA ARG A 19 14.98 20.69 -13.30
C ARG A 19 16.43 20.62 -12.83
N ASP A 20 17.25 21.61 -13.17
CA ASP A 20 18.65 21.68 -12.77
C ASP A 20 18.73 22.07 -11.27
N PRO A 21 19.30 21.21 -10.40
CA PRO A 21 19.39 21.47 -8.95
C PRO A 21 20.12 22.76 -8.59
N ASN A 22 20.93 23.32 -9.49
CA ASN A 22 21.71 24.53 -9.26
C ASN A 22 20.94 25.82 -9.58
N GLN A 23 19.69 25.74 -10.04
CA GLN A 23 18.83 26.92 -10.22
C GLN A 23 18.24 27.40 -8.89
N ILE A 24 17.74 28.64 -8.89
CA ILE A 24 17.12 29.28 -7.73
C ILE A 24 15.82 28.54 -7.32
N ASP A 25 15.04 28.07 -8.31
CA ASP A 25 13.75 27.39 -8.10
C ASP A 25 13.66 26.09 -8.93
N PRO A 26 14.39 25.02 -8.59
CA PRO A 26 14.33 23.77 -9.32
C PRO A 26 13.01 23.04 -9.07
N ILE A 27 12.44 22.46 -10.12
CA ILE A 27 11.32 21.51 -9.99
C ILE A 27 11.89 20.21 -9.41
N ILE A 28 11.64 19.96 -8.13
CA ILE A 28 12.07 18.74 -7.43
C ILE A 28 11.00 17.65 -7.55
N TYR A 29 11.42 16.43 -7.88
CA TYR A 29 10.54 15.27 -7.84
C TYR A 29 10.43 14.72 -6.42
N SER A 30 9.23 14.31 -6.04
CA SER A 30 9.05 13.51 -4.82
C SER A 30 9.72 12.16 -5.02
N SER A 31 10.79 11.91 -4.27
CA SER A 31 11.47 10.60 -4.24
C SER A 31 10.72 9.58 -3.40
N GLU A 32 9.88 10.04 -2.46
CA GLU A 32 9.07 9.18 -1.61
C GLU A 32 7.59 9.19 -2.01
N PRO A 33 6.90 8.04 -1.89
CA PRO A 33 5.46 7.98 -2.09
C PRO A 33 4.72 8.68 -0.95
N THR A 34 3.76 9.54 -1.29
CA THR A 34 2.88 10.16 -0.29
C THR A 34 1.83 9.15 0.19
N ILE A 35 1.84 8.84 1.50
CA ILE A 35 0.89 7.89 2.08
C ILE A 35 -0.27 8.63 2.72
N THR A 36 -1.45 8.53 2.10
CA THR A 36 -2.67 9.15 2.62
C THR A 36 -3.18 8.44 3.88
N LEU A 37 -3.92 9.16 4.72
CA LEU A 37 -4.53 8.60 5.93
C LEU A 37 -5.45 7.39 5.63
N LYS A 38 -6.17 7.43 4.50
CA LYS A 38 -6.99 6.32 4.03
C LYS A 38 -6.15 5.05 3.81
N LYS A 39 -5.00 5.16 3.14
CA LYS A 39 -4.09 4.02 2.95
C LYS A 39 -3.56 3.47 4.26
N TRP A 40 -3.20 4.34 5.20
CA TRP A 40 -2.79 3.92 6.55
C TRP A 40 -3.87 3.11 7.25
N THR A 41 -5.13 3.54 7.12
CA THR A 41 -6.30 2.87 7.71
C THR A 41 -6.51 1.50 7.05
N ASP A 42 -6.54 1.44 5.71
CA ASP A 42 -6.67 0.18 4.97
C ASP A 42 -5.55 -0.80 5.28
N ALA A 43 -4.31 -0.31 5.40
CA ALA A 43 -3.14 -1.09 5.75
C ALA A 43 -3.21 -1.62 7.19
N TYR A 44 -3.70 -0.81 8.13
CA TYR A 44 -3.88 -1.20 9.52
C TYR A 44 -4.95 -2.29 9.67
N HIS A 45 -6.09 -2.15 8.99
CA HIS A 45 -7.11 -3.21 8.92
C HIS A 45 -6.57 -4.49 8.31
N PHE A 46 -5.83 -4.38 7.21
CA PHE A 46 -5.16 -5.53 6.62
C PHE A 46 -4.19 -6.20 7.59
N ALA A 47 -3.35 -5.41 8.29
CA ALA A 47 -2.39 -5.92 9.26
C ALA A 47 -3.08 -6.70 10.38
N LYS A 48 -4.25 -6.22 10.84
CA LYS A 48 -5.10 -6.88 11.84
C LYS A 48 -5.87 -8.09 11.33
N SER A 49 -6.05 -8.24 10.02
CA SER A 49 -6.79 -9.38 9.47
C SER A 49 -6.15 -10.71 9.85
N SER A 50 -6.92 -11.79 9.95
CA SER A 50 -6.42 -13.15 10.23
C SER A 50 -5.81 -13.85 9.02
N LYS A 51 -5.58 -13.13 7.90
CA LYS A 51 -5.01 -13.70 6.69
C LYS A 51 -3.61 -14.24 6.94
N LEU A 52 -3.43 -15.53 6.65
CA LEU A 52 -2.15 -16.21 6.71
C LEU A 52 -1.28 -15.77 5.52
N VAL A 53 -0.02 -15.48 5.82
CA VAL A 53 0.96 -15.00 4.86
C VAL A 53 2.11 -15.99 4.84
N LEU A 54 2.44 -16.49 3.65
CA LEU A 54 3.57 -17.37 3.46
C LEU A 54 4.80 -16.56 3.10
N GLN A 55 5.89 -16.76 3.85
CA GLN A 55 7.18 -16.15 3.61
C GLN A 55 8.10 -17.12 2.87
N ILE A 56 8.74 -16.66 1.81
CA ILE A 56 9.72 -17.43 1.03
C ILE A 56 10.92 -16.52 0.78
N PRO A 57 12.16 -17.01 0.94
CA PRO A 57 13.35 -16.25 0.55
C PRO A 57 13.24 -15.76 -0.89
N SER A 58 13.46 -14.47 -1.11
CA SER A 58 13.42 -13.92 -2.47
C SER A 58 14.68 -14.31 -3.24
N SER A 59 14.61 -14.25 -4.57
CA SER A 59 15.81 -14.37 -5.41
C SER A 59 16.74 -13.17 -5.27
N ARG A 60 16.22 -12.02 -4.81
CA ARG A 60 17.04 -10.84 -4.51
C ARG A 60 17.75 -11.04 -3.18
N LYS A 61 19.07 -10.84 -3.16
CA LYS A 61 19.89 -10.92 -1.95
C LYS A 61 19.37 -9.94 -0.91
N GLY A 62 19.08 -10.43 0.30
CA GLY A 62 18.59 -9.61 1.40
C GLY A 62 17.11 -9.23 1.32
N ALA A 63 16.30 -9.86 0.46
CA ALA A 63 14.86 -9.62 0.40
C ALA A 63 14.05 -10.89 0.70
N ILE A 64 12.83 -10.70 1.19
CA ILE A 64 11.87 -11.76 1.51
C ILE A 64 10.59 -11.54 0.71
N ASP A 65 10.11 -12.59 0.04
CA ASP A 65 8.83 -12.59 -0.66
C ASP A 65 7.72 -13.08 0.27
N TYR A 66 6.69 -12.26 0.44
CA TYR A 66 5.47 -12.56 1.18
C TYR A 66 4.31 -12.77 0.22
N TYR A 67 3.62 -13.90 0.34
CA TYR A 67 2.47 -14.27 -0.48
C TYR A 67 1.18 -14.16 0.35
N ILE A 68 0.25 -13.35 -0.14
CA ILE A 68 -0.97 -12.96 0.58
C ILE A 68 -2.20 -13.33 -0.27
N PRO A 69 -3.23 -14.00 0.31
CA PRO A 69 -4.46 -14.30 -0.42
C PRO A 69 -5.25 -13.05 -0.77
N ALA A 70 -5.67 -12.96 -2.04
CA ALA A 70 -6.56 -11.91 -2.50
C ALA A 70 -8.02 -12.18 -2.08
N GLY A 71 -8.86 -11.14 -2.14
CA GLY A 71 -10.28 -11.24 -1.84
C GLY A 71 -10.57 -11.67 -0.39
N GLU A 72 -11.48 -12.62 -0.21
CA GLU A 72 -11.92 -13.13 1.10
C GLU A 72 -11.14 -14.37 1.56
N ALA A 73 -10.30 -14.94 0.70
CA ALA A 73 -9.50 -16.10 1.05
C ALA A 73 -8.57 -15.77 2.24
N GLN A 74 -8.49 -16.71 3.18
CA GLN A 74 -7.70 -16.56 4.40
C GLN A 74 -6.34 -17.25 4.33
N HIS A 75 -6.19 -18.23 3.44
CA HIS A 75 -5.01 -19.08 3.35
C HIS A 75 -4.61 -19.34 1.89
N ILE A 76 -3.32 -19.52 1.65
CA ILE A 76 -2.72 -19.96 0.39
C ILE A 76 -1.84 -21.17 0.71
N THR A 77 -1.89 -22.22 -0.11
CA THR A 77 -0.97 -23.36 0.02
C THR A 77 0.33 -23.15 -0.76
N GLN A 78 1.38 -23.90 -0.42
CA GLN A 78 2.61 -23.90 -1.20
C GLN A 78 2.37 -24.33 -2.65
N HIS A 79 1.40 -25.24 -2.88
CA HIS A 79 1.00 -25.65 -4.22
C HIS A 79 0.45 -24.48 -5.06
N ASP A 80 -0.37 -23.62 -4.46
CA ASP A 80 -0.92 -22.44 -5.14
C ASP A 80 0.19 -21.46 -5.53
N ILE A 81 1.19 -21.29 -4.66
CA ILE A 81 2.37 -20.45 -4.96
C ILE A 81 3.17 -21.05 -6.12
N GLN A 82 3.37 -22.37 -6.16
CA GLN A 82 4.08 -23.01 -7.27
C GLN A 82 3.30 -22.85 -8.58
N LYS A 83 1.98 -22.99 -8.55
CA LYS A 83 1.11 -22.74 -9.70
C LYS A 83 1.21 -21.28 -10.19
N TYR A 84 1.18 -20.33 -9.26
CA TYR A 84 1.38 -18.91 -9.56
C TYR A 84 2.75 -18.64 -10.18
N LYS A 85 3.82 -19.24 -9.66
CA LYS A 85 5.19 -19.08 -10.18
C LYS A 85 5.39 -19.66 -11.58
N LYS A 86 4.73 -20.78 -11.89
CA LYS A 86 4.82 -21.41 -13.23
C LYS A 86 4.29 -20.49 -14.34
N LYS A 87 3.36 -19.59 -14.04
CA LYS A 87 2.79 -18.62 -14.99
C LYS A 87 2.30 -19.27 -16.30
N THR A 88 1.71 -20.45 -16.19
CA THR A 88 1.10 -21.16 -17.33
C THR A 88 -0.43 -21.03 -17.25
N TRP A 89 -1.05 -20.58 -18.34
CA TRP A 89 -2.51 -20.45 -18.46
C TRP A 89 -2.93 -20.66 -19.91
N ASN A 90 -4.09 -21.28 -20.10
CA ASN A 90 -4.63 -21.60 -21.43
C ASN A 90 -5.81 -20.69 -21.81
N SER A 91 -6.28 -19.84 -20.89
CA SER A 91 -7.33 -18.86 -21.15
C SER A 91 -7.12 -17.57 -20.34
N PHE A 92 -7.75 -16.49 -20.79
CA PHE A 92 -7.72 -15.21 -20.07
C PHE A 92 -8.40 -15.29 -18.70
N ASP A 93 -9.46 -16.07 -18.56
CA ASP A 93 -10.13 -16.26 -17.28
C ASP A 93 -9.23 -16.98 -16.27
N GLN A 94 -8.51 -18.01 -16.71
CA GLN A 94 -7.51 -18.69 -15.89
C GLN A 94 -6.39 -17.73 -15.47
N PHE A 95 -5.89 -16.91 -16.41
CA PHE A 95 -4.92 -15.86 -16.10
C PHE A 95 -5.43 -14.91 -15.02
N LYS A 96 -6.66 -14.40 -15.16
CA LYS A 96 -7.25 -13.45 -14.21
C LYS A 96 -7.33 -14.03 -12.80
N ILE A 97 -7.78 -15.28 -12.68
CA ILE A 97 -7.89 -15.97 -11.39
C ILE A 97 -6.50 -16.15 -10.75
N LEU A 98 -5.50 -16.61 -11.52
CA LEU A 98 -4.17 -16.89 -10.99
C LEU A 98 -3.39 -15.60 -10.66
N GLN A 99 -3.43 -14.61 -11.55
CA GLN A 99 -2.65 -13.37 -11.42
C GLN A 99 -3.20 -12.46 -10.31
N PHE A 100 -4.52 -12.39 -10.14
CA PHE A 100 -5.16 -11.53 -9.13
C PHE A 100 -5.61 -12.30 -7.88
N GLY A 101 -5.40 -13.62 -7.83
CA GLY A 101 -5.71 -14.45 -6.66
C GLY A 101 -4.67 -14.36 -5.55
N ILE A 102 -3.43 -13.96 -5.87
CA ILE A 102 -2.31 -13.89 -4.93
C ILE A 102 -1.61 -12.54 -5.05
N TRP A 103 -1.50 -11.83 -3.94
CA TRP A 103 -0.63 -10.66 -3.83
C TRP A 103 0.74 -11.08 -3.34
N LYS A 104 1.76 -10.80 -4.16
CA LYS A 104 3.17 -10.94 -3.83
C LYS A 104 3.70 -9.59 -3.38
N VAL A 105 4.26 -9.53 -2.18
CA VAL A 105 4.97 -8.38 -1.63
C VAL A 105 6.42 -8.79 -1.42
N THR A 106 7.37 -8.05 -1.96
CA THR A 106 8.81 -8.30 -1.75
C THR A 106 9.34 -7.18 -0.87
N LEU A 107 9.76 -7.52 0.35
CA LEU A 107 10.32 -6.58 1.32
C LEU A 107 11.82 -6.77 1.51
N SER A 108 12.55 -5.68 1.73
CA SER A 108 13.94 -5.73 2.20
C SER A 108 14.02 -6.25 3.64
N ASN A 109 15.05 -7.02 3.96
CA ASN A 109 15.26 -7.61 5.28
C ASN A 109 15.65 -6.55 6.33
N ASP A 110 16.19 -5.41 5.90
CA ASP A 110 16.71 -4.37 6.81
C ASP A 110 15.60 -3.64 7.58
N GLY A 111 14.34 -3.78 7.15
CA GLY A 111 13.15 -3.29 7.85
C GLY A 111 13.00 -1.77 7.92
N THR A 112 14.03 -0.99 7.60
CA THR A 112 14.03 0.47 7.61
C THR A 112 13.47 1.06 6.31
N GLU A 113 13.78 0.44 5.17
CA GLU A 113 13.46 0.96 3.84
C GLU A 113 12.17 0.39 3.24
N TRP A 114 11.17 0.07 4.06
CA TRP A 114 9.95 -0.58 3.56
C TRP A 114 9.13 0.26 2.55
N LYS A 115 9.42 1.56 2.44
CA LYS A 115 8.77 2.46 1.46
C LYS A 115 9.20 2.18 0.02
N SER A 116 10.39 1.63 -0.21
CA SER A 116 10.92 1.30 -1.54
C SER A 116 10.56 -0.13 -1.98
N ASP A 117 9.89 -0.88 -1.10
CA ASP A 117 9.49 -2.26 -1.35
C ASP A 117 8.37 -2.38 -2.38
N THR A 118 8.24 -3.58 -2.95
CA THR A 118 7.41 -3.79 -4.15
C THR A 118 6.23 -4.71 -3.91
N CYS A 119 5.15 -4.49 -4.65
CA CYS A 119 3.97 -5.36 -4.64
C CYS A 119 3.37 -5.51 -6.04
N ASN A 120 2.79 -6.68 -6.33
CA ASN A 120 2.12 -6.97 -7.61
C ASN A 120 0.64 -6.51 -7.68
N CYS A 121 0.13 -5.79 -6.68
CA CYS A 121 -1.27 -5.37 -6.68
C CYS A 121 -1.51 -4.11 -7.54
N SER A 122 -2.74 -3.96 -8.05
CA SER A 122 -3.14 -2.83 -8.90
C SER A 122 -2.87 -1.45 -8.28
N ASN A 123 -3.18 -1.29 -6.98
CA ASN A 123 -2.92 -0.04 -6.26
C ASN A 123 -1.43 0.32 -6.21
N PHE A 124 -0.54 -0.68 -6.17
CA PHE A 124 0.89 -0.45 -6.18
C PHE A 124 1.35 0.05 -7.55
N PHE A 125 0.89 -0.58 -8.65
CA PHE A 125 1.27 -0.14 -9.99
C PHE A 125 0.84 1.31 -10.32
N LYS A 126 -0.21 1.81 -9.67
CA LYS A 126 -0.68 3.19 -9.87
C LYS A 126 0.09 4.22 -9.05
N GLU A 127 0.40 3.90 -7.79
CA GLU A 127 0.85 4.90 -6.81
C GLU A 127 2.21 4.56 -6.19
N PHE A 128 2.85 3.46 -6.61
CA PHE A 128 4.09 2.91 -6.08
C PHE A 128 4.06 2.63 -4.56
N ILE A 129 2.87 2.64 -3.95
CA ILE A 129 2.65 2.27 -2.56
C ILE A 129 1.24 1.71 -2.36
N CYS A 130 1.10 0.64 -1.58
CA CYS A 130 -0.18 -0.02 -1.35
C CYS A 130 -0.36 -0.47 0.10
N LYS A 131 -1.61 -0.82 0.44
CA LYS A 131 -1.96 -1.33 1.76
C LYS A 131 -1.23 -2.61 2.15
N HIS A 132 -0.83 -3.43 1.18
CA HIS A 132 -0.13 -4.69 1.43
C HIS A 132 1.31 -4.45 1.89
N VAL A 133 2.05 -3.54 1.24
CA VAL A 133 3.42 -3.17 1.65
C VAL A 133 3.39 -2.55 3.05
N ILE A 134 2.57 -1.50 3.23
CA ILE A 134 2.44 -0.80 4.52
C ILE A 134 1.98 -1.77 5.61
N GLY A 135 0.96 -2.59 5.32
CA GLY A 135 0.40 -3.49 6.31
C GLY A 135 1.32 -4.66 6.68
N MET A 136 2.15 -5.14 5.74
CA MET A 136 3.21 -6.08 6.07
C MET A 136 4.30 -5.43 6.93
N ALA A 137 4.69 -4.18 6.63
CA ALA A 137 5.61 -3.42 7.48
C ALA A 137 5.06 -3.22 8.91
N ILE A 138 3.74 -3.00 9.06
CA ILE A 138 3.07 -2.95 10.38
C ILE A 138 3.15 -4.32 11.08
N ARG A 139 2.85 -5.43 10.38
CA ARG A 139 2.91 -6.79 10.96
C ARG A 139 4.32 -7.16 11.44
N LEU A 140 5.34 -6.75 10.67
CA LEU A 140 6.75 -6.96 10.99
C LEU A 140 7.30 -5.95 12.01
N LYS A 141 6.46 -5.01 12.49
CA LYS A 141 6.82 -3.94 13.43
C LYS A 141 7.91 -2.98 12.91
N SER A 142 8.13 -2.96 11.59
CA SER A 142 9.03 -2.06 10.88
C SER A 142 8.53 -0.61 10.85
N CYS A 143 7.22 -0.41 10.94
CA CYS A 143 6.63 0.93 11.04
C CYS A 143 5.52 1.01 12.09
N LYS A 144 5.35 2.20 12.66
CA LYS A 144 4.24 2.52 13.54
C LYS A 144 3.22 3.34 12.74
N PRO A 145 1.97 2.87 12.60
CA PRO A 145 0.95 3.68 11.96
C PRO A 145 0.74 4.97 12.79
N PRO A 146 0.32 6.09 12.16
CA PRO A 146 -0.01 7.31 12.89
C PRO A 146 -1.11 7.04 13.94
N PRO A 147 -1.41 7.97 14.87
CA PRO A 147 -2.41 7.74 15.91
C PRO A 147 -3.87 7.68 15.38
N SER A 148 -4.14 8.38 14.27
CA SER A 148 -5.48 8.53 13.66
C SER A 148 -6.10 7.31 12.90
N PRO A 149 -5.36 6.33 12.34
CA PRO A 149 -5.92 5.17 11.64
C PRO A 149 -6.40 4.06 12.56
N LYS A 150 -6.17 4.17 13.88
CA LYS A 150 -6.86 3.31 14.83
C LYS A 150 -8.32 3.65 14.69
N ASP A 151 -9.16 2.65 14.44
CA ASP A 151 -10.62 2.77 14.48
C ASP A 151 -11.04 3.48 15.77
N ILE A 152 -11.07 4.80 15.74
CA ILE A 152 -11.89 5.56 16.64
C ILE A 152 -13.26 5.21 16.09
N ALA A 153 -13.91 4.24 16.74
CA ALA A 153 -15.35 4.19 16.69
C ALA A 153 -15.77 5.63 17.04
N LEU A 154 -16.13 6.43 16.03
CA LEU A 154 -16.76 7.73 16.21
C LEU A 154 -17.92 7.41 17.14
N GLY A 155 -17.71 7.74 18.43
CA GLY A 155 -18.35 7.03 19.53
C GLY A 155 -19.80 6.87 19.22
N GLN A 156 -20.32 5.62 19.24
CA GLN A 156 -21.72 5.40 18.93
C GLN A 156 -22.52 6.43 19.70
N LYS A 157 -23.19 7.33 18.98
CA LYS A 157 -24.08 8.31 19.60
C LYS A 157 -24.99 7.49 20.48
N ARG A 158 -24.90 7.70 21.80
CA ARG A 158 -25.66 6.96 22.80
C ARG A 158 -27.06 6.70 22.26
N LYS A 159 -27.50 5.44 22.25
CA LYS A 159 -28.87 5.10 21.83
C LYS A 159 -29.80 6.08 22.52
N ARG A 160 -30.70 6.72 21.75
CA ARG A 160 -31.66 7.70 22.29
C ARG A 160 -32.59 6.98 23.26
N GLY A 161 -32.19 6.88 24.52
CA GLY A 161 -33.02 6.40 25.60
C GLY A 161 -33.94 7.50 26.10
N ARG A 162 -34.98 7.11 26.83
CA ARG A 162 -35.82 8.04 27.59
C ARG A 162 -34.90 8.90 28.48
N PRO A 163 -35.04 10.24 28.47
CA PRO A 163 -34.36 11.08 29.45
C PRO A 163 -34.61 10.53 30.86
N ARG A 164 -33.58 10.45 31.71
CA ARG A 164 -33.81 10.15 33.12
C ARG A 164 -34.78 11.20 33.66
N LYS A 165 -35.78 10.74 34.45
CA LYS A 165 -36.65 11.66 35.18
C LYS A 165 -35.75 12.61 35.99
N ALA A 166 -36.08 13.89 35.98
CA ALA A 166 -35.34 14.88 36.77
C ALA A 166 -35.34 14.42 38.23
N THR A 167 -34.16 14.25 38.79
CA THR A 167 -34.02 14.02 40.22
C THR A 167 -34.26 15.37 40.89
N THR A 168 -35.27 15.48 41.75
CA THR A 168 -35.47 16.68 42.57
C THR A 168 -34.24 16.85 43.44
N THR A 169 -33.48 17.92 43.22
CA THR A 169 -32.39 18.32 44.11
C THR A 169 -32.99 18.62 45.48
N LEU A 170 -32.54 17.93 46.53
CA LEU A 170 -32.86 18.29 47.91
C LEU A 170 -32.34 19.71 48.15
N LEU A 171 -33.25 20.63 48.44
CA LEU A 171 -32.90 21.95 48.96
C LEU A 171 -32.36 21.74 50.38
N THR A 172 -31.08 22.01 50.58
CA THR A 172 -30.49 22.28 51.88
C THR A 172 -30.10 23.75 51.93
#